data_AF-A0A235FAG1-F1
#
_entry.id   AF-A0A235FAG1-F1
#
_cell.length_a   1.000
_cell.length_b   1.000
_cell.length_c   1.000
_cell.angle_alpha   90.00
_cell.angle_beta   90.00
_cell.angle_gamma   90.00
#
_symmetry.space_group_name_H-M   'P 1'
#
loop_
_entity.id
_entity.type
_entity.pdbx_description
1 polymer ?
#
loop_
_entity_poly.entity_id
_entity_poly.type
_entity_poly.pdbx_seq_one_letter_code
_entity_poly.pdbx_strand_id
1 'polypeptide(L)'
;MESSLLLGKITINFPNYTSKEFFIFEDLAELFNIETNYEAARYIKKKLTDNGITKNVSIDHESGFVSIRTKSHSLILDIAILINEIANVSLDNQTIKELNNTLNSVKLPKKQKWGFGDVFSIPLEDGTYYFGQIVELIECTFPICVVFNLNKSEVEMPTLQELISSEIIAAASISSFYLDDFTYKVILAAEPLVQIQEKIRRDPIRRIQYHDSIFIDFCTDFKKKSPKSYSITDNIQYVI
;
A
#
# COMPACT_ATOMS: atom_id res chain seq x y z
N MET A 1 12.77 9.75 4.80
CA MET A 1 13.54 8.52 5.09
C MET A 1 13.54 7.74 3.79
N GLU A 2 14.69 7.21 3.36
CA GLU A 2 14.74 6.41 2.13
C GLU A 2 13.80 5.21 2.26
N SER A 3 13.11 4.85 1.18
CA SER A 3 12.20 3.69 1.13
C SER A 3 12.95 2.38 0.90
N SER A 4 14.21 2.47 0.47
CA SER A 4 15.05 1.34 0.08
C SER A 4 16.52 1.73 0.04
N LEU A 5 17.41 0.73 0.13
CA LEU A 5 18.86 0.88 -0.06
C LEU A 5 19.43 -0.23 -0.93
N LEU A 6 20.43 0.11 -1.75
CA LEU A 6 21.14 -0.83 -2.61
C LEU A 6 22.39 -1.39 -1.89
N LEU A 7 22.56 -2.71 -1.92
CA LEU A 7 23.77 -3.42 -1.51
C LEU A 7 24.26 -4.29 -2.67
N GLY A 8 25.36 -3.89 -3.31
CA GLY A 8 25.84 -4.58 -4.52
C GLY A 8 24.77 -4.54 -5.61
N LYS A 9 24.20 -5.70 -5.95
CA LYS A 9 23.09 -5.82 -6.93
C LYS A 9 21.70 -5.91 -6.30
N ILE A 10 21.59 -5.84 -4.97
CA ILE A 10 20.35 -6.16 -4.26
C ILE A 10 19.76 -4.92 -3.60
N THR A 11 18.50 -4.64 -3.91
CA THR A 11 17.74 -3.58 -3.24
C THR A 11 17.02 -4.14 -2.02
N ILE A 12 17.38 -3.64 -0.84
CA ILE A 12 16.66 -3.89 0.41
C ILE A 12 15.63 -2.79 0.60
N ASN A 13 14.35 -3.15 0.54
CA ASN A 13 13.25 -2.23 0.81
C ASN A 13 12.91 -2.24 2.30
N PHE A 14 12.58 -1.06 2.82
CA PHE A 14 12.27 -0.87 4.22
C PHE A 14 10.78 -1.10 4.52
N PRO A 15 10.45 -1.44 5.77
CA PRO A 15 9.08 -1.40 6.25
C PRO A 15 8.44 -0.02 5.99
N ASN A 16 7.17 -0.04 5.61
CA ASN A 16 6.37 1.14 5.40
C ASN A 16 5.05 1.04 6.19
N TYR A 17 4.11 1.96 5.96
CA TYR A 17 2.85 2.01 6.70
C TYR A 17 1.99 0.75 6.53
N THR A 18 2.21 0.00 5.45
CA THR A 18 1.36 -1.09 4.99
C THR A 18 2.03 -2.46 5.20
N SER A 19 3.36 -2.52 5.14
CA SER A 19 4.17 -3.70 5.42
C SER A 19 5.21 -3.44 6.50
N LYS A 20 5.16 -4.25 7.58
CA LYS A 20 6.07 -4.16 8.72
C LYS A 20 7.37 -4.97 8.55
N GLU A 21 7.68 -5.35 7.32
CA GLU A 21 8.78 -6.25 6.98
C GLU A 21 9.76 -5.55 6.04
N PHE A 22 11.04 -5.85 6.20
CA PHE A 22 12.03 -5.61 5.17
C PHE A 22 11.83 -6.62 4.05
N PHE A 23 12.09 -6.21 2.81
CA PHE A 23 11.93 -7.11 1.68
C PHE A 23 12.89 -6.87 0.53
N ILE A 24 13.22 -7.95 -0.17
CA ILE A 24 13.98 -7.98 -1.42
C ILE A 24 13.03 -8.52 -2.49
N PHE A 25 12.95 -7.82 -3.62
CA PHE A 25 12.17 -8.20 -4.80
C PHE A 25 13.10 -8.07 -5.99
N GLU A 26 13.65 -9.20 -6.44
CA GLU A 26 14.68 -9.22 -7.47
C GLU A 26 14.50 -10.44 -8.37
N ASP A 27 14.93 -10.31 -9.63
CA ASP A 27 15.05 -11.46 -10.54
C ASP A 27 16.28 -12.29 -10.16
N LEU A 28 16.09 -13.21 -9.20
CA LEU A 28 17.18 -14.05 -8.72
C LEU A 28 17.60 -15.10 -9.75
N ALA A 29 16.74 -15.46 -10.70
CA ALA A 29 17.10 -16.33 -11.80
C ALA A 29 18.18 -15.69 -12.67
N GLU A 30 17.98 -14.44 -13.08
CA GLU A 30 19.00 -13.67 -13.80
C GLU A 30 20.27 -13.52 -12.97
N LEU A 31 20.16 -13.12 -11.70
CA LEU A 31 21.31 -12.89 -10.83
C LEU A 31 22.14 -14.16 -10.56
N PHE A 32 21.50 -15.32 -10.45
CA PHE A 32 22.17 -16.60 -10.21
C PHE A 32 22.50 -17.37 -11.48
N ASN A 33 22.12 -16.85 -12.65
CA ASN A 33 22.23 -17.54 -13.94
C ASN A 33 21.54 -18.91 -13.91
N ILE A 34 20.30 -18.94 -13.43
CA ILE A 34 19.41 -20.10 -13.33
C ILE A 34 18.20 -19.88 -14.25
N GLU A 35 17.57 -20.94 -14.75
CA GLU A 35 16.53 -20.84 -15.77
C GLU A 35 15.26 -20.13 -15.29
N THR A 36 14.83 -20.37 -14.03
CA THR A 36 13.56 -19.84 -13.53
C THR A 36 13.65 -19.30 -12.09
N ASN A 37 12.80 -18.32 -11.77
CA ASN A 37 12.69 -17.78 -10.41
C ASN A 37 12.16 -18.82 -9.40
N TYR A 38 11.41 -19.83 -9.86
CA TYR A 38 11.05 -20.99 -9.03
C TYR A 38 12.29 -21.76 -8.56
N GLU A 39 13.22 -22.07 -9.48
CA GLU A 39 14.46 -22.75 -9.16
C GLU A 39 15.38 -21.88 -8.30
N ALA A 40 15.48 -20.58 -8.63
CA ALA A 40 16.25 -19.63 -7.84
C ALA A 40 15.73 -19.53 -6.40
N ALA A 41 14.40 -19.49 -6.18
CA ALA A 41 13.79 -19.47 -4.86
C ALA A 41 14.10 -20.73 -4.05
N ARG A 42 14.06 -21.91 -4.69
CA ARG A 42 14.46 -23.17 -4.04
C ARG A 42 15.95 -23.19 -3.71
N TYR A 43 16.77 -22.69 -4.62
CA TYR A 43 18.22 -22.62 -4.46
C TYR A 43 18.62 -21.70 -3.29
N ILE A 44 18.08 -20.49 -3.22
CA ILE A 44 18.37 -19.57 -2.11
C ILE A 44 17.86 -20.13 -0.78
N LYS A 45 16.67 -20.74 -0.75
CA LYS A 45 16.14 -21.39 0.47
C LYS A 45 17.08 -22.47 1.00
N LYS A 46 17.67 -23.28 0.10
CA LYS A 46 18.68 -24.26 0.47
C LYS A 46 19.96 -23.57 1.00
N LYS A 47 20.46 -22.56 0.30
CA LYS A 47 21.67 -21.83 0.71
C LYS A 47 21.54 -21.14 2.06
N LEU A 48 20.36 -20.61 2.39
CA LEU A 48 20.07 -20.06 3.71
C LEU A 48 20.17 -21.14 4.78
N THR A 49 19.57 -22.31 4.53
CA THR A 49 19.62 -23.45 5.46
C THR A 49 21.06 -23.94 5.66
N ASP A 50 21.83 -24.08 4.58
CA ASP A 50 23.23 -24.52 4.61
C ASP A 50 24.12 -23.54 5.42
N ASN A 51 23.76 -22.25 5.45
CA ASN A 51 24.44 -21.21 6.24
C ASN A 51 23.82 -21.01 7.64
N GLY A 52 23.01 -21.95 8.13
CA GLY A 52 22.43 -21.91 9.47
C GLY A 52 21.31 -20.88 9.66
N ILE A 53 20.81 -20.27 8.58
CA ILE A 53 19.67 -19.35 8.60
C ILE A 53 18.39 -20.19 8.55
N THR A 54 17.90 -20.59 9.72
CA THR A 54 16.68 -21.39 9.90
C THR A 54 15.48 -20.58 10.40
N LYS A 55 15.66 -19.26 10.58
CA LYS A 55 14.63 -18.32 11.07
C LYS A 55 13.46 -18.21 10.09
N ASN A 56 12.33 -17.68 10.57
CA ASN A 56 11.14 -17.37 9.78
C ASN A 56 11.45 -16.27 8.73
N VAL A 57 11.89 -16.71 7.54
CA VAL A 57 11.99 -15.92 6.32
C VAL A 57 10.86 -16.37 5.41
N SER A 58 10.05 -15.43 4.94
CA SER A 58 9.08 -15.72 3.88
C SER A 58 9.77 -15.62 2.54
N ILE A 59 9.71 -16.67 1.74
CA ILE A 59 10.26 -16.71 0.39
C ILE A 59 9.14 -17.16 -0.54
N ASP A 60 8.83 -16.29 -1.50
CA ASP A 60 7.85 -16.55 -2.56
C ASP A 60 8.45 -16.19 -3.91
N HIS A 61 7.82 -16.62 -5.00
CA HIS A 61 8.30 -16.37 -6.34
C HIS A 61 7.13 -16.17 -7.31
N GLU A 62 7.38 -15.31 -8.28
CA GLU A 62 6.55 -15.14 -9.47
C GLU A 62 7.45 -15.31 -10.70
N SER A 63 6.87 -15.32 -11.90
CA SER A 63 7.66 -15.48 -13.12
C SER A 63 8.80 -14.47 -13.25
N GLY A 64 8.60 -13.23 -12.76
CA GLY A 64 9.56 -12.14 -12.90
C GLY A 64 10.42 -11.81 -11.67
N PHE A 65 10.21 -12.45 -10.51
CA PHE A 65 11.00 -12.13 -9.32
C PHE A 65 10.91 -13.22 -8.24
N VAL A 66 11.84 -13.18 -7.30
CA VAL A 66 11.72 -13.82 -5.98
C VAL A 66 11.53 -12.74 -4.92
N SER A 67 10.51 -12.94 -4.08
CA SER A 67 10.18 -12.10 -2.94
C SER A 67 10.74 -12.72 -1.67
N ILE A 68 11.65 -12.03 -0.98
CA ILE A 68 12.17 -12.45 0.33
C ILE A 68 11.78 -11.42 1.38
N ARG A 69 11.12 -11.84 2.46
CA ARG A 69 10.59 -10.93 3.49
C ARG A 69 10.94 -11.37 4.90
N THR A 70 11.26 -10.41 5.77
CA THR A 70 11.44 -10.64 7.21
C THR A 70 11.29 -9.36 8.04
N LYS A 71 10.92 -9.50 9.30
CA LYS A 71 10.89 -8.39 10.29
C LYS A 71 12.27 -8.07 10.87
N SER A 72 13.26 -8.94 10.67
CA SER A 72 14.58 -8.80 11.28
C SER A 72 15.54 -8.06 10.34
N HIS A 73 15.99 -6.88 10.77
CA HIS A 73 16.95 -6.06 10.04
C HIS A 73 18.31 -6.75 9.84
N SER A 74 18.79 -7.51 10.83
CA SER A 74 20.04 -8.27 10.69
C SER A 74 19.88 -9.42 9.71
N LEU A 75 18.77 -10.13 9.77
CA LEU A 75 18.50 -11.25 8.89
C LEU A 75 18.37 -10.83 7.42
N ILE A 76 17.68 -9.71 7.12
CA ILE A 76 17.59 -9.25 5.73
C ILE A 76 18.95 -8.80 5.18
N LEU A 77 19.82 -8.26 6.03
CA LEU A 77 21.19 -7.92 5.65
C LEU A 77 22.01 -9.16 5.36
N ASP A 78 21.97 -10.17 6.24
CA ASP A 78 22.67 -11.46 6.04
C ASP A 78 22.23 -12.13 4.74
N ILE A 79 20.93 -12.10 4.44
CA ILE A 79 20.37 -12.60 3.18
C ILE A 79 20.92 -11.80 1.99
N ALA A 80 20.91 -10.47 2.04
CA ALA A 80 21.38 -9.63 0.94
C ALA A 80 22.88 -9.83 0.67
N ILE A 81 23.69 -10.04 1.72
CA ILE A 81 25.10 -10.40 1.59
C ILE A 81 25.24 -11.74 0.89
N LEU A 82 24.55 -12.78 1.37
CA LEU A 82 24.60 -14.12 0.78
C LEU A 82 24.19 -14.12 -0.71
N ILE A 83 23.17 -13.35 -1.08
CA ILE A 83 22.73 -13.23 -2.48
C ILE A 83 23.86 -12.63 -3.35
N ASN A 84 24.50 -11.56 -2.88
CA ASN A 84 25.64 -10.96 -3.59
C ASN A 84 26.83 -11.91 -3.68
N GLU A 85 27.13 -12.68 -2.63
CA GLU A 85 28.17 -13.72 -2.65
C GLU A 85 27.88 -14.79 -3.72
N ILE A 86 26.66 -15.30 -3.77
CA ILE A 86 26.22 -16.26 -4.78
C ILE A 86 26.35 -15.67 -6.19
N ALA A 87 26.00 -14.38 -6.36
CA ALA A 87 26.11 -13.66 -7.62
C ALA A 87 27.55 -13.22 -7.97
N ASN A 88 28.54 -13.62 -7.18
CA ASN A 88 29.96 -13.24 -7.32
C ASN A 88 30.19 -11.71 -7.34
N VAL A 89 29.41 -10.97 -6.55
CA VAL A 89 29.54 -9.52 -6.39
C VAL A 89 30.35 -9.25 -5.14
N SER A 90 31.52 -8.60 -5.31
CA SER A 90 32.34 -8.16 -4.18
C SER A 90 31.65 -7.00 -3.46
N LEU A 91 31.47 -7.14 -2.16
CA LEU A 91 30.93 -6.09 -1.30
C LEU A 91 32.06 -5.43 -0.51
N ASP A 92 31.94 -4.13 -0.34
CA ASP A 92 32.84 -3.36 0.51
C ASP A 92 32.37 -3.38 1.98
N ASN A 93 33.31 -3.61 2.91
CA ASN A 93 33.02 -3.73 4.34
C ASN A 93 32.46 -2.43 4.94
N GLN A 94 32.89 -1.27 4.43
CA GLN A 94 32.39 0.02 4.90
C GLN A 94 30.93 0.20 4.47
N THR A 95 30.58 -0.17 3.25
CA THR A 95 29.20 -0.19 2.73
C THR A 95 28.28 -1.08 3.57
N ILE A 96 28.73 -2.30 3.90
CA ILE A 96 27.97 -3.22 4.77
C ILE A 96 27.73 -2.60 6.14
N LYS A 97 28.77 -1.98 6.73
CA LYS A 97 28.68 -1.34 8.05
C LYS A 97 27.71 -0.16 8.05
N GLU A 98 27.74 0.68 7.02
CA GLU A 98 26.83 1.81 6.86
C GLU A 98 25.39 1.34 6.71
N LEU A 99 25.15 0.35 5.86
CA LEU A 99 23.83 -0.25 5.68
C LEU A 99 23.30 -0.87 6.97
N ASN A 100 24.14 -1.59 7.71
CA ASN A 100 23.76 -2.14 9.01
C ASN A 100 23.32 -1.04 9.98
N ASN A 101 24.07 0.06 10.08
CA ASN A 101 23.68 1.20 10.92
C ASN A 101 22.34 1.79 10.50
N THR A 102 22.11 1.97 9.19
CA THR A 102 20.84 2.48 8.68
C THR A 102 19.70 1.53 9.02
N LEU A 103 19.83 0.24 8.73
CA LEU A 103 18.81 -0.78 9.00
C LEU A 103 18.45 -0.86 10.50
N ASN A 104 19.44 -0.74 11.40
CA ASN A 104 19.21 -0.70 12.85
C ASN A 104 18.47 0.57 13.30
N SER A 105 18.60 1.67 12.55
CA SER A 105 17.97 2.95 12.88
C SER A 105 16.53 3.09 12.34
N VAL A 106 16.10 2.18 11.47
CA VAL A 106 14.77 2.21 10.85
C VAL A 106 13.70 2.10 11.94
N LYS A 107 12.93 3.17 12.10
CA LYS A 107 11.74 3.17 12.96
C LYS A 107 10.55 2.72 12.12
N LEU A 108 9.86 1.68 12.58
CA LEU A 108 8.63 1.23 11.93
C LEU A 108 7.61 2.37 11.94
N PRO A 109 7.12 2.80 10.77
CA PRO A 109 6.08 3.81 10.71
C PRO A 109 4.80 3.26 11.33
N LYS A 110 4.10 4.12 12.05
CA LYS A 110 2.77 3.80 12.60
C LYS A 110 1.75 4.21 11.56
N LYS A 111 0.95 3.25 11.10
CA LYS A 111 -0.23 3.52 10.28
C LYS A 111 -1.21 4.43 10.99
N GLN A 112 -1.88 5.29 10.22
CA GLN A 112 -3.02 6.07 10.71
C GLN A 112 -4.09 5.12 11.24
N LYS A 113 -4.77 5.51 12.31
CA LYS A 113 -5.96 4.80 12.76
C LYS A 113 -7.14 5.28 11.92
N TRP A 114 -7.84 4.33 11.32
CA TRP A 114 -9.05 4.55 10.56
C TRP A 114 -9.98 3.36 10.74
N GLY A 115 -11.27 3.53 10.48
CA GLY A 115 -12.29 2.51 10.60
C GLY A 115 -13.63 2.94 10.03
N PHE A 116 -14.63 2.08 10.22
CA PHE A 116 -16.01 2.34 9.81
C PHE A 116 -16.53 3.66 10.39
N GLY A 117 -17.16 4.49 9.54
CA GLY A 117 -17.71 5.79 9.89
C GLY A 117 -16.71 6.96 9.79
N ASP A 118 -15.40 6.68 9.72
CA ASP A 118 -14.40 7.74 9.61
C ASP A 118 -14.53 8.49 8.30
N VAL A 119 -14.46 9.82 8.41
CA VAL A 119 -14.41 10.76 7.30
C VAL A 119 -12.96 11.13 7.07
N PHE A 120 -12.54 11.09 5.81
CA PHE A 120 -11.18 11.38 5.38
C PHE A 120 -11.14 12.44 4.27
N SER A 121 -10.02 13.13 4.15
CA SER A 121 -9.77 14.08 3.07
C SER A 121 -9.06 13.41 1.90
N ILE A 122 -9.38 13.87 0.68
CA ILE A 122 -8.80 13.43 -0.59
C ILE A 122 -8.06 14.63 -1.18
N PRO A 123 -6.72 14.68 -1.11
CA PRO A 123 -5.95 15.83 -1.57
C PRO A 123 -5.93 15.93 -3.10
N LEU A 124 -6.01 17.15 -3.62
CA LEU A 124 -5.76 17.49 -5.01
C LEU A 124 -4.45 18.28 -5.17
N GLU A 125 -3.90 18.29 -6.38
CA GLU A 125 -2.64 19.01 -6.69
C GLU A 125 -2.71 20.52 -6.44
N ASP A 126 -3.91 21.11 -6.53
CA ASP A 126 -4.13 22.55 -6.33
C ASP A 126 -4.28 22.95 -4.85
N GLY A 127 -4.03 22.03 -3.92
CA GLY A 127 -4.11 22.27 -2.47
C GLY A 127 -5.53 22.30 -1.92
N THR A 128 -6.54 21.93 -2.72
CA THR A 128 -7.90 21.69 -2.23
C THR A 128 -8.15 20.21 -1.96
N TYR A 129 -9.25 19.93 -1.27
CA TYR A 129 -9.61 18.61 -0.80
C TYR A 129 -11.05 18.29 -1.14
N TYR A 130 -11.30 17.08 -1.62
CA TYR A 130 -12.60 16.44 -1.49
C TYR A 130 -12.65 15.64 -0.19
N PHE A 131 -13.83 15.14 0.16
CA PHE A 131 -14.02 14.35 1.37
C PHE A 131 -14.74 13.06 1.04
N GLY A 132 -14.35 12.00 1.74
CA GLY A 132 -15.03 10.71 1.69
C GLY A 132 -15.30 10.16 3.06
N GLN A 133 -16.17 9.15 3.14
CA GLN A 133 -16.45 8.42 4.38
C GLN A 133 -16.35 6.93 4.13
N ILE A 134 -15.80 6.20 5.11
CA ILE A 134 -15.79 4.75 5.13
C ILE A 134 -17.17 4.28 5.60
N VAL A 135 -17.94 3.66 4.71
CA VAL A 135 -19.35 3.29 4.96
C VAL A 135 -19.55 1.80 5.18
N GLU A 136 -18.56 0.98 4.88
CA GLU A 136 -18.56 -0.47 5.15
C GLU A 136 -17.11 -1.00 5.12
N LEU A 137 -16.85 -2.12 5.80
CA LEU A 137 -15.59 -2.85 5.73
C LEU A 137 -15.85 -4.28 5.25
N ILE A 138 -15.31 -4.65 4.09
CA ILE A 138 -15.35 -6.03 3.60
C ILE A 138 -14.29 -6.82 4.37
N GLU A 139 -14.71 -7.93 5.00
CA GLU A 139 -13.83 -8.82 5.79
C GLU A 139 -12.94 -8.06 6.80
N CYS A 140 -13.45 -6.96 7.37
CA CYS A 140 -12.73 -6.08 8.29
C CYS A 140 -11.40 -5.50 7.74
N THR A 141 -11.17 -5.53 6.42
CA THR A 141 -9.89 -5.19 5.81
C THR A 141 -10.01 -4.20 4.68
N PHE A 142 -11.00 -4.35 3.79
CA PHE A 142 -11.13 -3.50 2.61
C PHE A 142 -12.25 -2.48 2.80
N PRO A 143 -11.94 -1.17 2.90
CA PRO A 143 -12.95 -0.15 3.07
C PRO A 143 -13.75 0.07 1.79
N ILE A 144 -15.06 0.14 1.95
CA ILE A 144 -15.96 0.74 0.95
C ILE A 144 -16.17 2.18 1.37
N CYS A 145 -15.85 3.08 0.45
CA CYS A 145 -15.91 4.51 0.67
C CYS A 145 -16.89 5.15 -0.30
N VAL A 146 -17.50 6.24 0.15
CA VAL A 146 -18.23 7.19 -0.69
C VAL A 146 -17.49 8.53 -0.73
N VAL A 147 -17.69 9.30 -1.80
CA VAL A 147 -17.12 10.64 -1.95
C VAL A 147 -18.25 11.66 -2.00
N PHE A 148 -18.15 12.69 -1.17
CA PHE A 148 -19.10 13.81 -1.12
C PHE A 148 -18.73 14.87 -2.17
N ASN A 149 -19.72 15.51 -2.76
CA ASN A 149 -19.57 16.68 -3.63
C ASN A 149 -19.26 17.94 -2.82
N LEU A 150 -18.12 17.93 -2.14
CA LEU A 150 -17.69 18.98 -1.25
C LEU A 150 -16.19 19.21 -1.45
N ASN A 151 -15.83 20.32 -2.11
CA ASN A 151 -14.44 20.73 -2.29
C ASN A 151 -14.13 21.93 -1.39
N LYS A 152 -13.10 21.81 -0.55
CA LYS A 152 -12.66 22.87 0.36
C LYS A 152 -11.15 23.05 0.34
N SER A 153 -10.67 24.19 0.82
CA SER A 153 -9.24 24.43 1.02
C SER A 153 -8.74 23.79 2.33
N GLU A 154 -7.42 23.68 2.51
CA GLU A 154 -6.81 23.07 3.72
C GLU A 154 -7.28 23.70 5.04
N VAL A 155 -7.62 24.99 5.03
CA VAL A 155 -8.00 25.75 6.24
C VAL A 155 -9.45 25.50 6.64
N GLU A 156 -10.27 24.96 5.73
CA GLU A 156 -11.71 24.76 5.91
C GLU A 156 -12.03 23.27 6.01
N MET A 157 -12.03 22.74 7.24
CA MET A 157 -12.55 21.39 7.49
C MET A 157 -14.08 21.38 7.32
N PRO A 158 -14.66 20.31 6.73
CA PRO A 158 -16.09 20.21 6.55
C PRO A 158 -16.78 20.01 7.90
N THR A 159 -17.91 20.67 8.08
CA THR A 159 -18.83 20.39 9.16
C THR A 159 -19.67 19.16 8.83
N LEU A 160 -20.18 18.48 9.87
CA LEU A 160 -21.08 17.33 9.66
C LEU A 160 -22.34 17.72 8.87
N GLN A 161 -22.87 18.93 9.08
CA GLN A 161 -24.04 19.43 8.36
C GLN A 161 -23.78 19.62 6.86
N GLU A 162 -22.58 20.09 6.49
CA GLU A 162 -22.17 20.17 5.09
C GLU A 162 -22.08 18.79 4.46
N LEU A 163 -21.51 17.80 5.17
CA LEU A 163 -21.45 16.41 4.68
C LEU A 163 -22.85 15.82 4.48
N ILE A 164 -23.77 16.00 5.44
CA ILE A 164 -25.16 15.53 5.35
C ILE A 164 -25.90 16.15 4.16
N SER A 165 -25.63 17.41 3.86
CA SER A 165 -26.28 18.12 2.75
C SER A 165 -25.58 17.94 1.40
N SER A 166 -24.42 17.27 1.38
CA SER A 166 -23.64 17.03 0.16
C SER A 166 -24.15 15.80 -0.58
N GLU A 167 -24.23 15.92 -1.91
CA GLU A 167 -24.49 14.78 -2.80
C GLU A 167 -23.31 13.79 -2.79
N ILE A 168 -23.59 12.50 -2.93
CA ILE A 168 -22.55 11.48 -3.17
C ILE A 168 -22.24 11.41 -4.67
N ILE A 169 -20.97 11.57 -5.04
CA ILE A 169 -20.51 11.61 -6.44
C ILE A 169 -19.70 10.39 -6.87
N ALA A 170 -19.34 9.51 -5.94
CA ALA A 170 -18.72 8.22 -6.24
C ALA A 170 -18.84 7.26 -5.06
N ALA A 171 -18.77 5.96 -5.34
CA ALA A 171 -18.65 4.91 -4.35
C ALA A 171 -17.72 3.79 -4.84
N ALA A 172 -16.81 3.31 -4.00
CA ALA A 172 -15.88 2.24 -4.38
C ALA A 172 -15.30 1.51 -3.17
N SER A 173 -14.98 0.22 -3.34
CA SER A 173 -14.00 -0.44 -2.47
C SER A 173 -12.59 -0.09 -2.92
N ILE A 174 -11.75 0.35 -1.98
CA ILE A 174 -10.35 0.68 -2.25
C ILE A 174 -9.40 -0.19 -1.42
N SER A 175 -8.13 -0.28 -1.82
CA SER A 175 -7.06 -0.63 -0.88
C SER A 175 -6.96 0.43 0.23
N SER A 176 -6.26 0.12 1.32
CA SER A 176 -6.13 1.03 2.47
C SER A 176 -4.83 1.83 2.47
N PHE A 177 -4.04 1.79 1.38
CA PHE A 177 -2.67 2.28 1.41
C PHE A 177 -2.59 3.77 1.69
N TYR A 178 -3.46 4.57 1.09
CA TYR A 178 -3.50 6.02 1.30
C TYR A 178 -4.15 6.41 2.62
N LEU A 179 -5.03 5.55 3.15
CA LEU A 179 -5.53 5.70 4.53
C LEU A 179 -4.42 5.39 5.55
N ASP A 180 -3.60 4.37 5.30
CA ASP A 180 -2.54 3.92 6.21
C ASP A 180 -1.36 4.91 6.27
N ASP A 181 -1.01 5.53 5.15
CA ASP A 181 0.18 6.40 5.00
C ASP A 181 -0.08 7.91 5.18
N PHE A 182 -1.30 8.29 5.59
CA PHE A 182 -1.75 9.67 5.80
C PHE A 182 -1.93 10.51 4.52
N THR A 183 -1.88 9.91 3.33
CA THR A 183 -2.30 10.60 2.08
C THR A 183 -3.77 10.99 2.17
N TYR A 184 -4.62 10.06 2.60
CA TYR A 184 -5.99 10.33 3.04
C TYR A 184 -6.02 10.53 4.55
N LYS A 185 -6.13 11.79 4.98
CA LYS A 185 -6.13 12.11 6.42
C LYS A 185 -7.51 11.90 6.99
N VAL A 186 -7.64 11.09 8.04
CA VAL A 186 -8.89 11.00 8.81
C VAL A 186 -9.08 12.31 9.59
N ILE A 187 -10.21 12.97 9.38
CA ILE A 187 -10.48 14.31 9.92
C ILE A 187 -11.52 14.28 11.05
N LEU A 188 -12.46 13.34 11.02
CA LEU A 188 -13.45 13.11 12.08
C LEU A 188 -14.05 11.71 11.97
N ALA A 189 -14.63 11.24 13.06
CA ALA A 189 -15.47 10.04 13.09
C ALA A 189 -16.95 10.45 13.17
N ALA A 190 -17.79 9.83 12.35
CA ALA A 190 -19.23 10.01 12.37
C ALA A 190 -19.94 8.68 12.07
N GLU A 191 -21.21 8.56 12.42
CA GLU A 191 -22.03 7.47 11.86
C GLU A 191 -22.03 7.58 10.32
N PRO A 192 -22.02 6.45 9.58
CA PRO A 192 -22.15 6.48 8.13
C PRO A 192 -23.39 7.25 7.71
N LEU A 193 -23.19 8.25 6.84
CA LEU A 193 -24.27 9.10 6.34
C LEU A 193 -25.13 8.40 5.28
N VAL A 194 -24.61 7.30 4.73
CA VAL A 194 -25.25 6.46 3.73
C VAL A 194 -24.94 5.00 4.01
N GLN A 195 -25.73 4.11 3.42
CA GLN A 195 -25.52 2.66 3.48
C GLN A 195 -25.37 2.08 2.07
N ILE A 196 -24.72 0.93 1.97
CA ILE A 196 -24.65 0.19 0.71
C ILE A 196 -25.76 -0.85 0.70
N GLN A 197 -26.63 -0.80 -0.31
CA GLN A 197 -27.73 -1.75 -0.51
C GLN A 197 -27.26 -3.21 -0.33
N GLU A 198 -28.02 -3.98 0.44
CA GLU A 198 -27.72 -5.39 0.67
C GLU A 198 -28.12 -6.27 -0.53
N LYS A 199 -27.36 -7.35 -0.76
CA LYS A 199 -27.76 -8.52 -1.58
C LYS A 199 -28.10 -8.21 -3.05
N ILE A 200 -27.24 -7.47 -3.74
CA ILE A 200 -27.38 -7.26 -5.18
C ILE A 200 -26.66 -8.36 -5.96
N ARG A 201 -27.35 -8.92 -6.96
CA ARG A 201 -26.74 -9.88 -7.90
C ARG A 201 -25.66 -9.17 -8.70
N ARG A 202 -24.39 -9.59 -8.51
CA ARG A 202 -23.19 -8.96 -9.10
C ARG A 202 -22.95 -7.53 -8.61
N ASP A 203 -22.88 -7.36 -7.30
CA ASP A 203 -22.46 -6.11 -6.66
C ASP A 203 -21.00 -5.75 -7.04
N PRO A 204 -20.78 -4.71 -7.86
CA PRO A 204 -19.43 -4.32 -8.27
C PRO A 204 -18.68 -3.58 -7.16
N ILE A 205 -19.35 -2.94 -6.20
CA ILE A 205 -18.70 -2.25 -5.07
C ILE A 205 -17.98 -3.25 -4.19
N ARG A 206 -18.63 -4.38 -3.88
CA ARG A 206 -18.06 -5.43 -3.01
C ARG A 206 -17.13 -6.39 -3.73
N ARG A 207 -17.09 -6.40 -5.07
CA ARG A 207 -16.34 -7.38 -5.87
C ARG A 207 -15.14 -6.79 -6.60
N ILE A 208 -15.16 -5.49 -6.89
CA ILE A 208 -14.07 -4.82 -7.57
C ILE A 208 -13.38 -3.93 -6.55
N GLN A 209 -12.12 -4.25 -6.29
CA GLN A 209 -11.25 -3.42 -5.47
C GLN A 209 -10.41 -2.53 -6.39
N TYR A 210 -10.43 -1.23 -6.10
CA TYR A 210 -9.63 -0.24 -6.81
C TYR A 210 -8.38 0.11 -6.00
N HIS A 211 -7.34 0.58 -6.69
CA HIS A 211 -6.23 1.23 -6.03
C HIS A 211 -6.70 2.56 -5.41
N ASP A 212 -6.14 2.95 -4.26
CA ASP A 212 -6.55 4.15 -3.51
C ASP A 212 -6.58 5.42 -4.37
N SER A 213 -5.63 5.58 -5.29
CA SER A 213 -5.48 6.76 -6.15
C SER A 213 -6.70 7.07 -7.02
N ILE A 214 -7.61 6.11 -7.22
CA ILE A 214 -8.81 6.28 -8.03
C ILE A 214 -9.64 7.50 -7.62
N PHE A 215 -9.70 7.82 -6.32
CA PHE A 215 -10.45 8.98 -5.85
C PHE A 215 -9.74 10.30 -6.15
N ILE A 216 -8.40 10.36 -6.10
CA ILE A 216 -7.64 11.56 -6.51
C ILE A 216 -7.87 11.81 -8.00
N ASP A 217 -7.72 10.78 -8.82
CA ASP A 217 -7.89 10.88 -10.28
C ASP A 217 -9.33 11.32 -10.62
N PHE A 218 -10.32 10.67 -10.02
CA PHE A 218 -11.73 10.99 -10.18
C PHE A 218 -12.05 12.43 -9.74
N CYS A 219 -11.67 12.82 -8.53
CA CYS A 219 -11.98 14.16 -7.99
C CYS A 219 -11.29 15.27 -8.81
N THR A 220 -10.08 15.01 -9.30
CA THR A 220 -9.35 15.93 -10.18
C THR A 220 -10.11 16.16 -11.49
N ASP A 221 -10.54 15.09 -12.15
CA ASP A 221 -11.28 15.17 -13.42
C ASP A 221 -12.69 15.75 -13.23
N PHE A 222 -13.36 15.40 -12.13
CA PHE A 222 -14.67 15.91 -11.73
C PHE A 222 -14.62 17.43 -11.53
N LYS A 223 -13.63 17.93 -10.79
CA LYS A 223 -13.41 19.38 -10.58
C LYS A 223 -13.14 20.12 -11.88
N LYS A 224 -12.35 19.53 -12.79
CA LYS A 224 -12.04 20.09 -14.11
C LYS A 224 -13.22 20.04 -15.09
N LYS A 225 -14.34 19.40 -14.74
CA LYS A 225 -15.47 19.12 -15.64
C LYS A 225 -15.02 18.46 -16.95
N SER A 226 -14.02 17.60 -16.86
CA SER A 226 -13.47 16.84 -17.98
C SER A 226 -13.73 15.36 -17.74
N PRO A 227 -15.00 14.91 -17.83
CA PRO A 227 -15.39 13.60 -17.34
C PRO A 227 -14.74 12.50 -18.17
N LYS A 228 -13.86 11.73 -17.54
CA LYS A 228 -13.60 10.36 -17.99
C LYS A 228 -14.70 9.46 -17.43
N SER A 229 -15.00 8.38 -18.14
CA SER A 229 -15.89 7.36 -17.60
C SER A 229 -15.15 6.60 -16.51
N TYR A 230 -15.64 6.70 -15.28
CA TYR A 230 -15.15 5.96 -14.13
C TYR A 230 -16.26 5.03 -13.66
N SER A 231 -16.00 3.73 -13.56
CA SER A 231 -16.98 2.76 -13.05
C SER A 231 -17.48 3.07 -11.63
N ILE A 232 -16.70 3.82 -10.86
CA ILE A 232 -17.05 4.22 -9.49
C ILE A 232 -18.17 5.28 -9.41
N THR A 233 -18.51 5.96 -10.51
CA THR A 233 -19.71 6.83 -10.57
C THR A 233 -20.98 6.01 -10.69
N ASP A 234 -20.95 4.92 -11.46
CA ASP A 234 -22.12 4.06 -11.65
C ASP A 234 -22.48 3.31 -10.37
N ASN A 235 -21.52 3.16 -9.46
CA ASN A 235 -21.70 2.53 -8.17
C ASN A 235 -22.64 3.32 -7.23
N ILE A 236 -22.87 4.61 -7.46
CA ILE A 236 -23.78 5.44 -6.64
C ILE A 236 -25.18 4.83 -6.59
N GLN A 237 -25.61 4.11 -7.65
CA GLN A 237 -26.91 3.44 -7.70
C GLN A 237 -27.12 2.39 -6.59
N TYR A 238 -26.04 1.96 -5.92
CA TYR A 238 -26.07 1.00 -4.82
C TYR A 238 -25.98 1.65 -3.44
N VAL A 239 -25.90 2.98 -3.37
CA VAL A 239 -25.89 3.76 -2.13
C VAL A 239 -27.34 4.15 -1.78
N ILE A 240 -27.73 4.03 -0.51
CA ILE A 240 -29.05 4.37 0.04
C ILE A 240 -28.95 5.25 1.28
#